data_AF-A0A4R5FDL3-F1
#
_entry.id   AF-A0A4R5FDL3-F1
#
_cell.length_a   1.000
_cell.length_b   1.000
_cell.length_c   1.000
_cell.angle_alpha   90.00
_cell.angle_beta   90.00
_cell.angle_gamma   90.00
#
_symmetry.space_group_name_H-M   'P 1'
#
loop_
_entity.id
_entity.type
_entity.pdbx_description
1 polymer ?
#
loop_
_entity_poly.entity_id
_entity_poly.type
_entity_poly.pdbx_seq_one_letter_code
_entity_poly.pdbx_strand_id
1 'polypeptide(L)'
;MKSQHQVILSIGSNQGNRLENIERCLELIHQEIGTVIKVSRLYETPAWGFESDAFYNCALVLHTFSSAHKILSQVLKIEKRLGRLRNKTHEYQSRTIDIDLIAFDSEIIATEKLQIPHPLMQNRNFVLLPIQDLNLDWKHPILQKNISELLTLSPDESVCTVVQNLVNPLQNISLEQFNYVAFEGNIGAGKTTLVTKISEDFNAKTVLERFADNPFLPKFYKDQNRYAFPLEMSFLADRYQQLSDDLAQFDLFKDFLVADYHIFKSLIFAKITLAEDEYRLYRNLFDIIYREMPKPDLYIYLYQNSERLLQNIKKRGRSYEQKIPAEYLDKINSGYLDYIKSQTDLNVLIIDVSNRDFVKNQEDYLYVLDEIKKKID
;
A
#
# COMPACT_ATOMS: atom_id res chain seq x y z
N MET A 1 -7.15 -4.73 -11.08
CA MET A 1 -6.15 -5.24 -10.11
C MET A 1 -6.90 -5.63 -8.85
N LYS A 2 -6.35 -6.51 -7.99
CA LYS A 2 -6.97 -6.75 -6.68
C LYS A 2 -6.67 -5.55 -5.78
N SER A 3 -7.67 -5.00 -5.12
CA SER A 3 -7.49 -4.05 -4.02
C SER A 3 -6.97 -4.78 -2.78
N GLN A 4 -6.38 -4.06 -1.84
CA GLN A 4 -6.11 -4.63 -0.53
C GLN A 4 -7.40 -4.90 0.23
N HIS A 5 -7.34 -5.89 1.13
CA HIS A 5 -8.38 -6.17 2.10
C HIS A 5 -8.19 -5.27 3.32
N GLN A 6 -9.29 -4.74 3.84
CA GLN A 6 -9.33 -4.01 5.10
C GLN A 6 -9.67 -4.99 6.23
N VAL A 7 -8.79 -5.09 7.22
CA VAL A 7 -8.91 -6.06 8.30
C VAL A 7 -8.87 -5.36 9.64
N ILE A 8 -9.85 -5.65 10.50
CA ILE A 8 -9.90 -5.13 11.86
C ILE A 8 -9.38 -6.21 12.80
N LEU A 9 -8.32 -5.90 13.54
CA LEU A 9 -7.78 -6.76 14.60
C LEU A 9 -8.02 -6.10 15.96
N SER A 10 -8.29 -6.92 16.97
CA SER A 10 -8.27 -6.53 18.39
C SER A 10 -7.07 -7.19 19.05
N ILE A 11 -6.33 -6.46 19.87
CA ILE A 11 -5.14 -6.95 20.57
C ILE A 11 -5.34 -6.74 22.07
N GLY A 12 -5.07 -7.77 22.87
CA GLY A 12 -5.15 -7.75 24.33
C GLY A 12 -3.87 -8.26 25.00
N SER A 13 -3.48 -7.70 26.14
CA SER A 13 -2.36 -8.19 26.98
C SER A 13 -2.64 -7.98 28.47
N ASN A 14 -2.39 -9.00 29.30
CA ASN A 14 -2.51 -8.87 30.76
C ASN A 14 -1.35 -9.48 31.57
N GLN A 15 -0.26 -9.91 30.93
CA GLN A 15 0.92 -10.45 31.62
C GLN A 15 2.20 -9.71 31.23
N GLY A 16 3.11 -9.56 32.20
CA GLY A 16 4.41 -8.91 31.98
C GLY A 16 4.27 -7.42 31.66
N ASN A 17 5.15 -6.90 30.80
CA ASN A 17 5.07 -5.52 30.32
C ASN A 17 3.98 -5.39 29.24
N ARG A 18 2.73 -5.17 29.68
CA ARG A 18 1.54 -5.11 28.82
C ARG A 18 1.69 -4.11 27.67
N LEU A 19 2.24 -2.93 27.92
CA LEU A 19 2.43 -1.89 26.89
C LEU A 19 3.44 -2.34 25.83
N GLU A 20 4.63 -2.76 26.26
CA GLU A 20 5.68 -3.23 25.35
C GLU A 20 5.23 -4.44 24.51
N ASN A 21 4.41 -5.33 25.09
CA ASN A 21 3.82 -6.45 24.36
C ASN A 21 2.89 -5.97 23.24
N ILE A 22 2.05 -4.97 23.50
CA ILE A 22 1.15 -4.38 22.50
C ILE A 22 1.96 -3.69 21.40
N GLU A 23 2.92 -2.84 21.76
CA GLU A 23 3.75 -2.08 20.80
C GLU A 23 4.54 -3.03 19.89
N ARG A 24 5.20 -4.04 20.47
CA ARG A 24 5.93 -5.05 19.70
C ARG A 24 5.00 -5.89 18.81
N CYS A 25 3.79 -6.17 19.28
CA CYS A 25 2.78 -6.87 18.47
C CYS A 25 2.39 -6.04 17.24
N LEU A 26 2.14 -4.73 17.41
CA LEU A 26 1.84 -3.80 16.32
C LEU A 26 2.95 -3.76 15.27
N GLU A 27 4.21 -3.64 15.71
CA GLU A 27 5.38 -3.64 14.82
C GLU A 27 5.48 -4.94 14.00
N LEU A 28 5.34 -6.09 14.66
CA LEU A 28 5.41 -7.40 13.99
C LEU A 28 4.26 -7.61 13.00
N ILE A 29 3.05 -7.14 13.31
CA ILE A 29 1.91 -7.17 12.38
C ILE A 29 2.21 -6.31 11.15
N HIS A 30 2.73 -5.09 11.37
CA HIS A 30 3.08 -4.15 10.30
C HIS A 30 4.19 -4.71 9.37
N GLN A 31 5.19 -5.37 9.95
CA GLN A 31 6.33 -5.96 9.25
C GLN A 31 5.98 -7.24 8.47
N GLU A 32 5.11 -8.10 9.01
CA GLU A 32 4.97 -9.47 8.50
C GLU A 32 3.62 -9.79 7.85
N ILE A 33 2.55 -9.07 8.20
CA ILE A 33 1.19 -9.40 7.77
C ILE A 33 0.66 -8.40 6.74
N GLY A 34 0.82 -7.11 7.00
CA GLY A 34 0.32 -6.04 6.13
C GLY A 34 0.55 -4.66 6.72
N THR A 35 0.11 -3.62 6.03
CA THR A 35 0.30 -2.24 6.49
C THR A 35 -0.73 -1.89 7.56
N VAL A 36 -0.30 -1.66 8.79
CA VAL A 36 -1.15 -1.04 9.82
C VAL A 36 -1.42 0.40 9.41
N ILE A 37 -2.68 0.72 9.08
CA ILE A 37 -3.09 2.05 8.58
C ILE A 37 -3.72 2.93 9.66
N LYS A 38 -4.31 2.32 10.71
CA LYS A 38 -4.91 3.03 11.85
C LYS A 38 -4.72 2.21 13.12
N VAL A 39 -4.56 2.88 14.25
CA VAL A 39 -4.48 2.26 15.59
C VAL A 39 -5.38 3.08 16.52
N SER A 40 -6.14 2.40 17.38
CA SER A 40 -6.97 3.04 18.39
C SER A 40 -6.14 3.59 19.55
N ARG A 41 -6.80 4.23 20.51
CA ARG A 41 -6.21 4.44 21.83
C ARG A 41 -6.02 3.10 22.55
N LEU A 42 -5.14 3.09 23.54
CA LEU A 42 -4.95 2.00 24.47
C LEU A 42 -5.97 2.12 25.60
N TYR A 43 -6.68 1.04 25.88
CA TYR A 43 -7.67 0.96 26.96
C TYR A 43 -7.23 -0.02 28.03
N GLU A 44 -7.47 0.30 29.29
CA GLU A 44 -7.39 -0.64 30.41
C GLU A 44 -8.79 -1.07 30.84
N THR A 45 -8.98 -2.39 30.96
CA THR A 45 -10.25 -3.01 31.33
C THR A 45 -10.02 -4.09 32.39
N PRO A 46 -10.99 -4.34 33.29
CA PRO A 46 -10.92 -5.48 34.20
C PRO A 46 -10.88 -6.80 33.44
N ALA A 47 -10.42 -7.86 34.09
CA ALA A 47 -10.43 -9.21 33.53
C ALA A 47 -11.86 -9.69 33.28
N TRP A 48 -12.09 -10.28 32.11
CA TRP A 48 -13.42 -10.73 31.70
C TRP A 48 -13.70 -12.16 32.16
N GLY A 49 -14.58 -12.32 33.16
CA GLY A 49 -15.10 -13.63 33.55
C GLY A 49 -14.15 -14.51 34.38
N PHE A 50 -13.05 -13.96 34.91
CA PHE A 50 -12.15 -14.61 35.88
C PHE A 50 -11.33 -13.55 36.65
N GLU A 51 -10.78 -13.91 37.81
CA GLU A 51 -9.86 -13.03 38.55
C GLU A 51 -8.47 -13.03 37.91
N SER A 52 -8.02 -11.88 37.41
CA SER A 52 -6.64 -11.63 37.01
C SER A 52 -6.32 -10.14 36.94
N ASP A 53 -5.06 -9.83 36.64
CA ASP A 53 -4.63 -8.47 36.33
C ASP A 53 -5.45 -7.87 35.18
N ALA A 54 -5.63 -6.55 35.22
CA ALA A 54 -6.34 -5.81 34.19
C ALA A 54 -5.69 -6.02 32.80
N PHE A 55 -6.52 -5.96 31.76
CA PHE A 55 -6.09 -6.10 30.37
C PHE A 55 -5.85 -4.73 29.75
N TYR A 56 -4.77 -4.62 28.99
CA TYR A 56 -4.59 -3.59 27.99
C TYR A 56 -5.17 -4.06 26.67
N ASN A 57 -6.04 -3.26 26.06
CA ASN A 57 -6.72 -3.57 24.81
C ASN A 57 -6.59 -2.42 23.82
N CYS A 58 -6.40 -2.75 22.55
CA CYS A 58 -6.49 -1.81 21.44
C CYS A 58 -7.02 -2.52 20.19
N ALA A 59 -7.43 -1.73 19.20
CA ALA A 59 -7.79 -2.22 17.88
C ALA A 59 -6.94 -1.52 16.82
N LEU A 60 -6.79 -2.16 15.67
CA LEU A 60 -6.11 -1.59 14.52
C LEU A 60 -6.84 -1.94 13.23
N VAL A 61 -6.56 -1.15 12.19
CA VAL A 61 -6.90 -1.50 10.81
C VAL A 61 -5.64 -1.84 10.03
N LEU A 62 -5.70 -2.96 9.32
CA LEU A 62 -4.64 -3.53 8.52
C LEU A 62 -5.06 -3.59 7.06
N HIS A 63 -4.19 -3.13 6.15
CA HIS A 63 -4.28 -3.39 4.72
C HIS A 63 -3.39 -4.56 4.31
N THR A 64 -3.94 -5.55 3.61
CA THR A 64 -3.17 -6.71 3.14
C THR A 64 -3.80 -7.39 1.93
N PHE A 65 -2.99 -8.06 1.11
CA PHE A 65 -3.47 -8.96 0.04
C PHE A 65 -3.64 -10.41 0.52
N SER A 66 -3.37 -10.70 1.79
CA SER A 66 -3.52 -12.04 2.37
C SER A 66 -4.99 -12.35 2.66
N SER A 67 -5.40 -13.60 2.46
CA SER A 67 -6.75 -14.05 2.83
C SER A 67 -6.91 -14.14 4.35
N ALA A 68 -8.15 -14.07 4.84
CA ALA A 68 -8.47 -14.17 6.27
C ALA A 68 -7.85 -15.39 6.96
N HIS A 69 -7.86 -16.55 6.31
CA HIS A 69 -7.25 -17.78 6.82
C HIS A 69 -5.71 -17.68 6.93
N LYS A 70 -5.07 -17.02 5.97
CA LYS A 70 -3.62 -16.78 6.01
C LYS A 70 -3.27 -15.81 7.12
N ILE A 71 -4.05 -14.74 7.29
CA ILE A 71 -3.89 -13.76 8.38
C ILE A 71 -4.01 -14.47 9.73
N LEU A 72 -5.06 -15.28 9.94
CA LEU A 72 -5.21 -16.07 11.15
C LEU A 72 -3.94 -16.88 11.42
N SER A 73 -3.42 -17.62 10.43
CA SER A 73 -2.20 -18.41 10.60
C SER A 73 -0.95 -17.58 10.94
N GLN A 74 -0.85 -16.34 10.44
CA GLN A 74 0.27 -15.43 10.70
C GLN A 74 0.17 -14.82 12.10
N VAL A 75 -1.03 -14.36 12.47
CA VAL A 75 -1.35 -13.86 13.80
C VAL A 75 -0.97 -14.89 14.87
N LEU A 76 -1.36 -16.15 14.70
CA LEU A 76 -1.01 -17.21 15.66
C LEU A 76 0.50 -17.46 15.79
N LYS A 77 1.28 -17.20 14.73
CA LYS A 77 2.74 -17.27 14.80
C LYS A 77 3.32 -16.10 15.60
N ILE A 78 2.79 -14.89 15.41
CA ILE A 78 3.18 -13.71 16.19
C ILE A 78 2.93 -13.96 17.67
N GLU A 79 1.74 -14.43 18.04
CA GLU A 79 1.41 -14.72 19.44
C GLU A 79 2.38 -15.73 20.07
N LYS A 80 2.67 -16.82 19.34
CA LYS A 80 3.63 -17.84 19.80
C LYS A 80 5.02 -17.24 19.99
N ARG A 81 5.46 -16.35 19.10
CA ARG A 81 6.76 -15.67 19.20
C ARG A 81 6.81 -14.70 20.38
N LEU A 82 5.69 -14.06 20.73
CA LEU A 82 5.55 -13.19 21.89
C LEU A 82 5.28 -13.96 23.20
N GLY A 83 5.43 -15.29 23.20
CA GLY A 83 5.40 -16.09 24.42
C GLY A 83 4.05 -16.68 24.77
N ARG A 84 3.03 -16.59 23.89
CA ARG A 84 1.75 -17.26 24.12
C ARG A 84 1.91 -18.78 24.01
N LEU A 85 1.80 -19.47 25.15
CA LEU A 85 1.73 -20.93 25.22
C LEU A 85 0.26 -21.37 25.17
N ARG A 86 -0.13 -22.13 24.14
CA ARG A 86 -1.50 -22.67 24.04
C ARG A 86 -1.64 -23.92 24.91
N ASN A 87 -2.37 -23.81 26.02
CA ASN A 87 -2.85 -24.96 26.77
C ASN A 87 -4.21 -25.42 26.24
N LYS A 88 -4.52 -26.72 26.32
CA LYS A 88 -5.71 -27.37 25.75
C LYS A 88 -7.03 -27.05 26.47
N THR A 89 -7.06 -26.10 27.39
CA THR A 89 -8.24 -25.77 28.20
C THR A 89 -9.03 -24.62 27.56
N HIS A 90 -10.36 -24.74 27.54
CA HIS A 90 -11.30 -23.78 26.93
C HIS A 90 -11.65 -22.56 27.82
N GLU A 91 -10.93 -22.36 28.92
CA GLU A 91 -11.19 -21.26 29.87
C GLU A 91 -10.39 -20.00 29.53
N TYR A 92 -10.95 -18.83 29.89
CA TYR A 92 -10.21 -17.56 29.84
C TYR A 92 -9.01 -17.63 30.79
N GLN A 93 -7.85 -17.22 30.30
CA GLN A 93 -6.59 -17.31 31.03
C GLN A 93 -5.80 -16.03 30.79
N SER A 94 -4.97 -15.67 31.76
CA SER A 94 -3.95 -14.64 31.57
C SER A 94 -2.98 -15.04 30.46
N ARG A 95 -2.64 -14.08 29.59
CA ARG A 95 -1.85 -14.26 28.37
C ARG A 95 -0.94 -13.04 28.18
N THR A 96 0.28 -13.30 27.69
CA THR A 96 1.21 -12.25 27.26
C THR A 96 0.65 -11.40 26.13
N ILE A 97 -0.02 -12.03 25.15
CA ILE A 97 -0.71 -11.34 24.04
C ILE A 97 -1.84 -12.22 23.50
N ASP A 98 -2.93 -11.60 23.06
CA ASP A 98 -4.06 -12.21 22.37
C ASP A 98 -4.43 -11.31 21.18
N ILE A 99 -4.60 -11.89 20.00
CA ILE A 99 -4.91 -11.15 18.78
C ILE A 99 -6.14 -11.80 18.12
N ASP A 100 -7.26 -11.09 18.15
CA ASP A 100 -8.50 -11.52 17.55
C ASP A 100 -8.72 -10.86 16.19
N LEU A 101 -9.03 -11.68 15.19
CA LEU A 101 -9.46 -11.24 13.87
C LEU A 101 -10.95 -10.88 13.91
N ILE A 102 -11.27 -9.59 14.01
CA ILE A 102 -12.63 -9.10 14.26
C ILE A 102 -13.46 -9.01 12.98
N ALA A 103 -12.92 -8.38 11.95
CA ALA A 103 -13.61 -8.20 10.67
C ALA A 103 -12.62 -8.33 9.51
N PHE A 104 -13.11 -8.81 8.37
CA PHE A 104 -12.38 -8.88 7.10
C PHE A 104 -13.31 -8.33 6.03
N ASP A 105 -13.01 -7.14 5.53
CA ASP A 105 -13.90 -6.34 4.69
C ASP A 105 -15.34 -6.31 5.25
N SER A 106 -16.31 -6.64 4.41
CA SER A 106 -17.71 -6.91 4.78
C SER A 106 -18.06 -8.40 4.63
N GLU A 107 -17.05 -9.28 4.66
CA GLU A 107 -17.27 -10.72 4.48
C GLU A 107 -17.92 -11.37 5.71
N ILE A 108 -18.71 -12.42 5.44
CA ILE A 108 -19.21 -13.34 6.46
C ILE A 108 -18.51 -14.68 6.22
N ILE A 109 -17.65 -15.09 7.16
CA ILE A 109 -16.95 -16.37 7.13
C ILE A 109 -17.48 -17.21 8.29
N ALA A 110 -18.02 -18.39 7.99
CA ALA A 110 -18.53 -19.33 8.99
C ALA A 110 -17.89 -20.70 8.78
N THR A 111 -16.66 -20.87 9.28
CA THR A 111 -15.94 -22.15 9.25
C THR A 111 -15.65 -22.61 10.68
N GLU A 112 -15.32 -23.90 10.86
CA GLU A 112 -14.93 -24.43 12.17
C GLU A 112 -13.72 -23.71 12.78
N LYS A 113 -12.81 -23.21 11.94
CA LYS A 113 -11.54 -22.60 12.38
C LYS A 113 -11.59 -21.09 12.47
N LEU A 114 -12.55 -20.44 11.80
CA LEU A 114 -12.62 -19.00 11.68
C LEU A 114 -14.06 -18.55 11.47
N GLN A 115 -14.50 -17.61 12.32
CA GLN A 115 -15.78 -16.94 12.23
C GLN A 115 -15.58 -15.43 12.12
N ILE A 116 -16.09 -14.82 11.04
CA ILE A 116 -16.01 -13.38 10.77
C ILE A 116 -17.41 -12.86 10.37
N PRO A 117 -17.85 -11.70 10.88
CA PRO A 117 -17.25 -10.95 11.98
C PRO A 117 -17.16 -11.80 13.27
N HIS A 118 -16.24 -11.45 14.17
CA HIS A 118 -16.04 -12.24 15.38
C HIS A 118 -17.36 -12.34 16.18
N PRO A 119 -17.84 -13.55 16.52
CA PRO A 119 -19.24 -13.78 16.93
C PRO A 119 -19.64 -13.14 18.25
N LEU A 120 -18.65 -12.74 19.06
CA LEU A 120 -18.86 -12.09 20.36
C LEU A 120 -18.46 -10.61 20.38
N MET A 121 -18.05 -10.03 19.25
CA MET A 121 -17.56 -8.64 19.23
C MET A 121 -18.59 -7.64 19.75
N GLN A 122 -19.87 -7.85 19.41
CA GLN A 122 -20.99 -6.98 19.78
C GLN A 122 -21.33 -7.02 21.28
N ASN A 123 -20.77 -7.97 22.02
CA ASN A 123 -21.03 -8.14 23.44
C ASN A 123 -19.88 -7.65 24.33
N ARG A 124 -18.90 -6.92 23.76
CA ARG A 124 -17.62 -6.61 24.42
C ARG A 124 -17.20 -5.17 24.13
N ASN A 125 -17.33 -4.30 25.13
CA ASN A 125 -16.93 -2.90 25.05
C ASN A 125 -15.42 -2.74 24.88
N PHE A 126 -14.62 -3.65 25.47
CA PHE A 126 -13.16 -3.66 25.27
C PHE A 126 -12.73 -3.95 23.82
N VAL A 127 -13.66 -4.41 22.96
CA VAL A 127 -13.47 -4.55 21.51
C VAL A 127 -14.10 -3.35 20.79
N LEU A 128 -15.36 -3.02 21.11
CA LEU A 128 -16.11 -2.00 20.39
C LEU A 128 -15.59 -0.57 20.60
N LEU A 129 -15.16 -0.20 21.82
CA LEU A 129 -14.63 1.14 22.12
C LEU A 129 -13.32 1.41 21.37
N PRO A 130 -12.31 0.51 21.38
CA PRO A 130 -11.16 0.66 20.50
C PRO A 130 -11.52 0.78 19.00
N ILE A 131 -12.48 -0.02 18.51
CA ILE A 131 -12.87 0.06 17.09
C ILE A 131 -13.56 1.40 16.77
N GLN A 132 -14.31 1.97 17.73
CA GLN A 132 -14.94 3.28 17.56
C GLN A 132 -13.90 4.38 17.29
N ASP A 133 -12.74 4.33 17.95
CA ASP A 133 -11.64 5.28 17.74
C ASP A 133 -11.06 5.24 16.33
N LEU A 134 -11.19 4.12 15.62
CA LEU A 134 -10.67 3.97 14.25
C LEU A 134 -11.48 4.80 13.24
N ASN A 135 -12.66 5.31 13.64
CA ASN A 135 -13.56 6.13 12.83
C ASN A 135 -13.77 5.54 11.42
N LEU A 136 -14.31 4.33 11.37
CA LEU A 136 -14.53 3.59 10.15
C LEU A 136 -15.98 3.74 9.69
N ASP A 137 -16.18 3.96 8.39
CA ASP A 137 -17.48 3.78 7.76
C ASP A 137 -17.71 2.27 7.48
N TRP A 138 -17.81 1.50 8.56
CA TRP A 138 -18.02 0.07 8.52
C TRP A 138 -19.33 -0.30 9.21
N LYS A 139 -20.12 -1.14 8.54
CA LYS A 139 -21.39 -1.66 9.05
C LYS A 139 -21.28 -3.16 9.21
N HIS A 140 -21.67 -3.67 10.37
CA HIS A 140 -21.62 -5.09 10.67
C HIS A 140 -22.47 -5.88 9.66
N PRO A 141 -21.90 -6.81 8.86
CA PRO A 141 -22.60 -7.43 7.74
C PRO A 141 -23.80 -8.30 8.15
N ILE A 142 -23.76 -8.91 9.35
CA ILE A 142 -24.90 -9.68 9.89
C ILE A 142 -25.92 -8.77 10.60
N LEU A 143 -25.49 -8.04 11.63
CA LEU A 143 -26.39 -7.24 12.48
C LEU A 143 -26.89 -5.95 11.82
N GLN A 144 -26.26 -5.53 10.71
CA GLN A 144 -26.59 -4.31 9.97
C GLN A 144 -26.59 -3.06 10.86
N LYS A 145 -25.59 -2.97 11.73
CA LYS A 145 -25.38 -1.86 12.67
C LYS A 145 -23.97 -1.30 12.57
N ASN A 146 -23.82 0.00 12.76
CA ASN A 146 -22.51 0.62 12.93
C ASN A 146 -21.99 0.42 14.37
N ILE A 147 -20.73 0.78 14.61
CA ILE A 147 -20.07 0.55 15.91
C ILE A 147 -20.75 1.30 17.06
N SER A 148 -21.20 2.54 16.86
CA SER A 148 -21.91 3.32 17.88
C SER A 148 -23.26 2.70 18.26
N GLU A 149 -23.98 2.13 17.30
CA GLU A 149 -25.22 1.38 17.57
C GLU A 149 -24.94 0.08 18.33
N LEU A 150 -23.86 -0.64 17.97
CA LEU A 150 -23.46 -1.86 18.69
C LEU A 150 -23.07 -1.56 20.14
N LEU A 151 -22.32 -0.48 20.39
CA LEU A 151 -21.98 -0.03 21.74
C LEU A 151 -23.21 0.23 22.59
N THR A 152 -24.23 0.88 22.02
CA THR A 152 -25.49 1.19 22.73
C THR A 152 -26.27 -0.06 23.11
N LEU A 153 -26.14 -1.14 22.33
CA LEU A 153 -26.84 -2.41 22.53
C LEU A 153 -26.01 -3.46 23.29
N SER A 154 -24.75 -3.17 23.56
CA SER A 154 -23.84 -4.09 24.22
C SER A 154 -24.32 -4.37 25.65
N PRO A 155 -24.45 -5.63 26.08
CA PRO A 155 -24.75 -5.99 27.47
C PRO A 155 -23.56 -5.82 28.42
N ASP A 156 -22.40 -5.41 27.90
CA ASP A 156 -21.19 -5.19 28.68
C ASP A 156 -21.27 -3.88 29.48
N GLU A 157 -21.15 -3.97 30.80
CA GLU A 157 -21.11 -2.82 31.72
C GLU A 157 -19.69 -2.53 32.25
N SER A 158 -18.68 -3.22 31.74
CA SER A 158 -17.30 -3.10 32.18
C SER A 158 -16.74 -1.71 31.91
N VAL A 159 -16.09 -1.15 32.93
CA VAL A 159 -15.41 0.13 32.81
C VAL A 159 -14.18 -0.04 31.92
N CYS A 160 -14.14 0.71 30.82
CA CYS A 160 -13.00 0.79 29.92
C CYS A 160 -12.38 2.18 30.03
N THR A 161 -11.16 2.26 30.56
CA THR A 161 -10.46 3.53 30.77
C THR A 161 -9.41 3.76 29.69
N VAL A 162 -9.36 4.96 29.12
CA VAL A 162 -8.30 5.32 28.17
C VAL A 162 -7.00 5.51 28.93
N VAL A 163 -5.94 4.82 28.51
CA VAL A 163 -4.59 4.92 29.09
C VAL A 163 -3.76 5.96 28.34
N GLN A 164 -3.57 5.75 27.03
CA GLN A 164 -2.77 6.63 26.16
C GLN A 164 -3.07 6.41 24.67
N ASN A 165 -2.54 7.27 23.81
CA ASN A 165 -2.49 7.01 22.37
C ASN A 165 -1.37 6.01 22.05
N LEU A 166 -1.58 5.20 21.01
CA LEU A 166 -0.55 4.32 20.45
C LEU A 166 0.01 4.93 19.16
N VAL A 167 1.29 4.65 18.87
CA VAL A 167 1.93 5.11 17.64
C VAL A 167 1.44 4.25 16.47
N ASN A 168 0.96 4.91 15.41
CA ASN A 168 0.69 4.25 14.13
C ASN A 168 1.98 4.22 13.29
N PRO A 169 2.56 3.05 12.97
CA PRO A 169 3.82 2.97 12.25
C PRO A 169 3.82 3.71 10.90
N LEU A 170 2.67 3.75 10.21
CA LEU A 170 2.54 4.40 8.91
C LEU A 170 2.56 5.93 8.99
N GLN A 171 2.03 6.51 10.08
CA GLN A 171 2.00 7.97 10.30
C GLN A 171 3.39 8.58 10.48
N ASN A 172 4.42 7.76 10.69
CA ASN A 172 5.80 8.23 10.74
C ASN A 172 6.35 8.59 9.35
N ILE A 173 5.55 8.48 8.28
CA ILE A 173 5.92 8.80 6.91
C ILE A 173 4.96 9.85 6.39
N SER A 174 5.36 11.12 6.42
CA SER A 174 4.49 12.23 6.03
C SER A 174 4.48 12.45 4.52
N LEU A 175 4.01 11.47 3.76
CA LEU A 175 3.95 11.56 2.30
C LEU A 175 2.96 12.63 1.84
N GLU A 176 1.93 12.88 2.64
CA GLU A 176 0.88 13.89 2.45
C GLU A 176 1.39 15.34 2.50
N GLN A 177 2.65 15.58 2.89
CA GLN A 177 3.24 16.91 2.78
C GLN A 177 3.51 17.33 1.32
N PHE A 178 3.61 16.34 0.42
CA PHE A 178 3.78 16.57 -1.01
C PHE A 178 2.40 16.61 -1.67
N ASN A 179 2.18 17.52 -2.61
CA ASN A 179 0.97 17.52 -3.41
C ASN A 179 1.05 16.46 -4.50
N TYR A 180 2.22 16.27 -5.10
CA TYR A 180 2.42 15.34 -6.21
C TYR A 180 3.70 14.50 -6.07
N VAL A 181 3.53 13.18 -5.95
CA VAL A 181 4.62 12.20 -5.98
C VAL A 181 4.53 11.33 -7.23
N ALA A 182 5.59 11.27 -8.02
CA ALA A 182 5.65 10.43 -9.22
C ALA A 182 6.59 9.24 -9.01
N PHE A 183 6.10 8.03 -9.24
CA PHE A 183 6.90 6.81 -9.23
C PHE A 183 7.24 6.41 -10.66
N GLU A 184 8.52 6.34 -10.94
CA GLU A 184 9.10 6.06 -12.24
C GLU A 184 10.00 4.84 -12.23
N GLY A 185 10.27 4.29 -13.41
CA GLY A 185 10.92 2.98 -13.50
C GLY A 185 10.66 2.27 -14.82
N ASN A 186 11.48 1.26 -15.08
CA ASN A 186 11.45 0.53 -16.35
C ASN A 186 10.17 -0.34 -16.52
N ILE A 187 10.01 -0.91 -17.71
CA ILE A 187 8.97 -1.89 -18.03
C ILE A 187 9.17 -3.11 -17.15
N GLY A 188 8.16 -3.47 -16.35
CA GLY A 188 8.26 -4.60 -15.42
C GLY A 188 8.77 -4.23 -14.02
N ALA A 189 9.02 -2.95 -13.73
CA ALA A 189 9.52 -2.51 -12.41
C ALA A 189 8.52 -2.64 -11.25
N GLY A 190 7.24 -2.92 -11.53
CA GLY A 190 6.21 -3.07 -10.48
C GLY A 190 5.52 -1.77 -10.04
N LYS A 191 5.75 -0.65 -10.74
CA LYS A 191 5.21 0.69 -10.44
C LYS A 191 3.71 0.71 -10.12
N THR A 192 2.88 0.26 -11.07
CA THR A 192 1.42 0.27 -10.92
C THR A 192 0.96 -0.46 -9.66
N THR A 193 1.61 -1.59 -9.32
CA THR A 193 1.32 -2.34 -8.09
C THR A 193 1.71 -1.56 -6.85
N LEU A 194 2.92 -0.98 -6.83
CA LEU A 194 3.41 -0.18 -5.71
C LEU A 194 2.52 1.05 -5.48
N VAL A 195 2.25 1.81 -6.54
CA VAL A 195 1.45 3.04 -6.48
C VAL A 195 0.02 2.76 -6.05
N THR A 196 -0.60 1.68 -6.53
CA THR A 196 -1.94 1.28 -6.06
C THR A 196 -1.92 0.99 -4.56
N LYS A 197 -0.92 0.22 -4.09
CA LYS A 197 -0.77 -0.11 -2.67
C LYS A 197 -0.53 1.13 -1.80
N ILE A 198 0.39 2.02 -2.19
CA ILE A 198 0.65 3.28 -1.50
C ILE A 198 -0.59 4.17 -1.49
N SER A 199 -1.32 4.25 -2.61
CA SER A 199 -2.53 5.06 -2.67
C SER A 199 -3.59 4.60 -1.67
N GLU A 200 -3.78 3.29 -1.55
CA GLU A 200 -4.73 2.73 -0.58
C GLU A 200 -4.24 2.93 0.86
N ASP A 201 -2.95 2.70 1.13
CA ASP A 201 -2.37 2.84 2.48
C ASP A 201 -2.41 4.29 3.00
N PHE A 202 -2.15 5.27 2.14
CA PHE A 202 -2.11 6.71 2.48
C PHE A 202 -3.36 7.49 2.07
N ASN A 203 -4.40 6.81 1.57
CA ASN A 203 -5.63 7.45 1.06
C ASN A 203 -5.40 8.52 -0.04
N ALA A 204 -4.40 8.31 -0.90
CA ALA A 204 -4.02 9.28 -1.93
C ALA A 204 -4.90 9.20 -3.20
N LYS A 205 -4.86 10.25 -4.04
CA LYS A 205 -5.37 10.19 -5.43
C LYS A 205 -4.39 9.43 -6.29
N THR A 206 -4.86 8.41 -7.00
CA THR A 206 -4.02 7.62 -7.91
C THR A 206 -4.17 8.08 -9.35
N VAL A 207 -3.05 8.27 -10.06
CA VAL A 207 -3.02 8.41 -11.52
C VAL A 207 -2.19 7.27 -12.11
N LEU A 208 -2.83 6.45 -12.94
CA LEU A 208 -2.21 5.27 -13.54
C LEU A 208 -2.07 5.42 -15.06
N GLU A 209 -0.94 5.00 -15.59
CA GLU A 209 -0.66 5.00 -17.03
C GLU A 209 -1.62 4.08 -17.79
N ARG A 210 -2.28 4.65 -18.81
CA ARG A 210 -3.16 3.92 -19.73
C ARG A 210 -2.36 3.44 -20.95
N PHE A 211 -1.87 2.20 -20.92
CA PHE A 211 -1.17 1.58 -22.06
C PHE A 211 -1.95 0.43 -22.73
N ALA A 212 -2.99 -0.10 -22.08
CA ALA A 212 -3.65 -1.33 -22.52
C ALA A 212 -4.47 -1.16 -23.81
N ASP A 213 -5.06 0.03 -24.00
CA ASP A 213 -5.95 0.33 -25.12
C ASP A 213 -5.23 0.95 -26.33
N ASN A 214 -3.89 1.03 -26.28
CA ASN A 214 -3.12 1.69 -27.33
C ASN A 214 -3.03 0.81 -28.61
N PRO A 215 -3.58 1.27 -29.76
CA PRO A 215 -3.62 0.46 -30.98
C PRO A 215 -2.26 0.33 -31.70
N PHE A 216 -1.26 1.15 -31.33
CA PHE A 216 0.08 1.13 -31.90
C PHE A 216 1.03 0.24 -31.10
N LEU A 217 0.79 0.02 -29.80
CA LEU A 217 1.72 -0.71 -28.93
C LEU A 217 1.98 -2.15 -29.41
N PRO A 218 0.98 -2.98 -29.76
CA PRO A 218 1.24 -4.30 -30.32
C PRO A 218 1.93 -4.26 -31.70
N LYS A 219 1.74 -3.17 -32.47
CA LYS A 219 2.34 -2.99 -33.81
C LYS A 219 3.81 -2.57 -33.70
N PHE A 220 4.14 -1.71 -32.74
CA PHE A 220 5.51 -1.33 -32.41
C PHE A 220 6.39 -2.54 -32.07
N TYR A 221 5.91 -3.47 -31.25
CA TYR A 221 6.67 -4.69 -30.94
C TYR A 221 6.83 -5.64 -32.14
N LYS A 222 6.11 -5.43 -33.25
CA LYS A 222 6.29 -6.18 -34.51
C LYS A 222 7.19 -5.45 -35.49
N ASP A 223 7.12 -4.12 -35.54
CA ASP A 223 7.87 -3.25 -36.46
C ASP A 223 8.10 -1.90 -35.78
N GLN A 224 9.23 -1.76 -35.08
CA GLN A 224 9.53 -0.56 -34.31
C GLN A 224 9.72 0.66 -35.22
N ASN A 225 10.46 0.50 -36.33
CA ASN A 225 10.78 1.61 -37.23
C ASN A 225 9.52 2.29 -37.78
N ARG A 226 8.50 1.50 -38.15
CA ARG A 226 7.26 2.05 -38.70
C ARG A 226 6.31 2.65 -37.65
N TYR A 227 6.32 2.13 -36.42
CA TYR A 227 5.27 2.44 -35.44
C TYR A 227 5.77 3.15 -34.18
N ALA A 228 7.08 3.41 -34.03
CA ALA A 228 7.62 4.13 -32.89
C ALA A 228 7.06 5.55 -32.79
N PHE A 229 7.18 6.36 -33.86
CA PHE A 229 6.67 7.73 -33.86
C PHE A 229 5.17 7.86 -33.50
N PRO A 230 4.24 7.17 -34.18
CA PRO A 230 2.82 7.26 -33.81
C PRO A 230 2.53 6.73 -32.40
N LEU A 231 3.27 5.74 -31.91
CA LEU A 231 3.13 5.24 -30.55
C LEU A 231 3.56 6.31 -29.53
N GLU A 232 4.75 6.88 -29.67
CA GLU A 232 5.25 7.89 -28.73
C GLU A 232 4.38 9.15 -28.72
N MET A 233 3.86 9.56 -29.88
CA MET A 233 2.91 10.67 -29.99
C MET A 233 1.58 10.37 -29.30
N SER A 234 1.05 9.15 -29.46
CA SER A 234 -0.17 8.74 -28.74
C SER A 234 0.03 8.74 -27.22
N PHE A 235 1.18 8.25 -26.73
CA PHE A 235 1.47 8.28 -25.30
C PHE A 235 1.61 9.70 -24.78
N LEU A 236 2.25 10.60 -25.53
CA LEU A 236 2.38 12.00 -25.13
C LEU A 236 1.00 12.68 -25.01
N ALA A 237 0.13 12.48 -26.00
CA ALA A 237 -1.23 13.02 -25.99
C ALA A 237 -2.07 12.46 -24.82
N ASP A 238 -2.06 11.13 -24.63
CA ASP A 238 -2.82 10.47 -23.55
C ASP A 238 -2.37 10.93 -22.16
N ARG A 239 -1.05 11.08 -21.96
CA ARG A 239 -0.47 11.55 -20.69
C ARG A 239 -0.80 13.01 -20.43
N TYR A 240 -0.73 13.86 -21.46
CA TYR A 240 -1.14 15.27 -21.34
C TYR A 240 -2.61 15.38 -20.95
N GLN A 241 -3.50 14.65 -21.62
CA GLN A 241 -4.93 14.68 -21.30
C GLN A 241 -5.21 14.20 -19.88
N GLN A 242 -4.62 13.08 -19.46
CA GLN A 242 -4.78 12.56 -18.09
C GLN A 242 -4.29 13.54 -17.03
N LEU A 243 -3.07 14.04 -17.18
CA LEU A 243 -2.50 14.98 -16.22
C LEU A 243 -3.31 16.27 -16.18
N SER A 244 -3.66 16.83 -17.35
CA SER A 244 -4.51 18.03 -17.42
C SER A 244 -5.86 17.82 -16.73
N ASP A 245 -6.55 16.71 -16.99
CA ASP A 245 -7.89 16.44 -16.44
C ASP A 245 -7.83 16.15 -14.93
N ASP A 246 -6.88 15.31 -14.49
CA ASP A 246 -6.77 14.89 -13.09
C ASP A 246 -6.23 15.99 -12.16
N LEU A 247 -5.42 16.91 -12.70
CA LEU A 247 -4.87 18.06 -11.98
C LEU A 247 -5.78 19.28 -12.04
N ALA A 248 -6.65 19.44 -13.05
CA ALA A 248 -7.69 20.46 -13.00
C ALA A 248 -8.74 20.19 -11.91
N GLN A 249 -8.88 18.93 -11.48
CA GLN A 249 -9.78 18.50 -10.40
C GLN A 249 -9.14 18.56 -9.00
N PHE A 250 -7.98 19.18 -8.83
CA PHE A 250 -7.22 19.16 -7.57
C PHE A 250 -7.89 19.92 -6.41
N ASP A 251 -9.05 20.52 -6.62
CA ASP A 251 -9.49 21.64 -5.78
C ASP A 251 -10.61 21.33 -4.77
N LEU A 252 -10.91 20.08 -4.40
CA LEU A 252 -11.96 19.90 -3.37
C LEU A 252 -11.87 18.75 -2.34
N PHE A 253 -11.30 17.55 -2.59
CA PHE A 253 -11.48 16.43 -1.62
C PHE A 253 -10.37 15.34 -1.51
N LYS A 254 -9.10 15.60 -1.84
CA LYS A 254 -8.01 14.62 -1.57
C LYS A 254 -6.73 15.27 -1.07
N ASP A 255 -6.06 14.59 -0.14
CA ASP A 255 -4.89 15.10 0.59
C ASP A 255 -3.65 15.26 -0.30
N PHE A 256 -3.42 14.37 -1.28
CA PHE A 256 -2.34 14.47 -2.28
C PHE A 256 -2.48 13.45 -3.42
N LEU A 257 -1.62 13.54 -4.44
CA LEU A 257 -1.61 12.68 -5.64
C LEU A 257 -0.34 11.84 -5.75
N VAL A 258 -0.52 10.57 -6.09
CA VAL A 258 0.54 9.63 -6.45
C VAL A 258 0.31 9.09 -7.86
N ALA A 259 1.34 9.13 -8.70
CA ALA A 259 1.28 8.62 -10.07
C ALA A 259 2.29 7.51 -10.32
N ASP A 260 1.95 6.53 -11.17
CA ASP A 260 2.87 5.45 -11.58
C ASP A 260 3.70 5.75 -12.84
N TYR A 261 3.65 7.02 -13.24
CA TYR A 261 4.49 7.62 -14.27
C TYR A 261 4.58 9.13 -14.07
N HIS A 262 5.52 9.72 -14.79
CA HIS A 262 5.71 11.12 -15.03
C HIS A 262 5.85 11.36 -16.54
N ILE A 263 5.51 12.55 -17.02
CA ILE A 263 5.48 12.82 -18.46
C ILE A 263 6.86 12.66 -19.14
N PHE A 264 7.96 12.90 -18.42
CA PHE A 264 9.33 12.75 -18.95
C PHE A 264 9.69 11.37 -19.49
N LYS A 265 8.99 10.33 -19.04
CA LYS A 265 9.10 9.01 -19.63
C LYS A 265 8.93 9.04 -21.15
N SER A 266 8.02 9.88 -21.67
CA SER A 266 7.85 10.14 -23.10
C SER A 266 9.17 10.45 -23.80
N LEU A 267 9.95 11.38 -23.24
CA LEU A 267 11.19 11.83 -23.84
C LEU A 267 12.27 10.74 -23.80
N ILE A 268 12.34 9.96 -22.71
CA ILE A 268 13.29 8.85 -22.55
C ILE A 268 13.04 7.77 -23.61
N PHE A 269 11.78 7.35 -23.76
CA PHE A 269 11.40 6.32 -24.72
C PHE A 269 11.61 6.80 -26.16
N ALA A 270 11.15 8.01 -26.48
CA ALA A 270 11.34 8.61 -27.79
C ALA A 270 12.81 8.71 -28.20
N LYS A 271 13.72 9.07 -27.29
CA LYS A 271 15.17 9.13 -27.57
C LYS A 271 15.76 7.78 -27.95
N ILE A 272 15.20 6.69 -27.44
CA ILE A 272 15.69 5.32 -27.66
C ILE A 272 15.07 4.72 -28.94
N THR A 273 13.82 5.06 -29.26
CA THR A 273 13.03 4.39 -30.30
C THR A 273 12.95 5.15 -31.62
N LEU A 274 13.10 6.48 -31.62
CA LEU A 274 12.93 7.32 -32.80
C LEU A 274 14.24 7.56 -33.55
N ALA A 275 14.13 7.78 -34.86
CA ALA A 275 15.23 8.32 -35.66
C ALA A 275 15.54 9.77 -35.24
N GLU A 276 16.76 10.25 -35.51
CA GLU A 276 17.23 11.58 -35.07
C GLU A 276 16.29 12.73 -35.47
N ASP A 277 15.81 12.74 -36.72
CA ASP A 277 14.92 13.79 -37.22
C ASP A 277 13.52 13.73 -36.57
N GLU A 278 12.99 12.51 -36.36
CA GLU A 278 11.72 12.28 -35.65
C GLU A 278 11.83 12.66 -34.18
N TYR A 279 12.95 12.34 -33.53
CA TYR A 279 13.22 12.69 -32.14
C TYR A 279 13.32 14.21 -31.95
N ARG A 280 13.95 14.94 -32.88
CA ARG A 280 13.99 16.41 -32.84
C ARG A 280 12.60 17.02 -32.91
N LEU A 281 11.75 16.53 -33.81
CA LEU A 281 10.35 16.96 -33.90
C LEU A 281 9.59 16.64 -32.61
N TYR A 282 9.72 15.41 -32.12
CA TYR A 282 9.09 14.95 -30.89
C TYR A 282 9.48 15.81 -29.69
N ARG A 283 10.78 16.09 -29.54
CA ARG A 283 11.32 16.91 -28.46
C ARG A 283 10.74 18.33 -28.48
N ASN A 284 10.64 18.95 -29.65
CA ASN A 284 10.04 20.28 -29.76
C ASN A 284 8.57 20.29 -29.28
N LEU A 285 7.79 19.26 -29.63
CA LEU A 285 6.40 19.10 -29.18
C LEU A 285 6.33 18.82 -27.68
N PHE A 286 7.20 17.95 -27.18
CA PHE A 286 7.32 17.64 -25.77
C PHE A 286 7.64 18.90 -24.95
N ASP A 287 8.59 19.72 -25.37
CA ASP A 287 9.01 20.93 -24.65
C ASP A 287 7.89 21.98 -24.58
N ILE A 288 6.99 22.02 -25.57
CA ILE A 288 5.79 22.88 -25.53
C ILE A 288 4.82 22.37 -24.47
N ILE A 289 4.50 21.07 -24.50
CA ILE A 289 3.55 20.47 -23.56
C ILE A 289 4.08 20.53 -22.13
N TYR A 290 5.36 20.23 -21.94
CA TYR A 290 5.98 20.11 -20.62
C TYR A 290 6.01 21.42 -19.84
N ARG A 291 6.08 22.58 -20.50
CA ARG A 291 6.04 23.90 -19.84
C ARG A 291 4.75 24.16 -19.08
N GLU A 292 3.64 23.57 -19.52
CA GLU A 292 2.31 23.73 -18.94
C GLU A 292 2.01 22.66 -17.88
N MET A 293 2.89 21.67 -17.69
CA MET A 293 2.66 20.55 -16.79
C MET A 293 3.23 20.80 -15.39
N PRO A 294 2.49 20.43 -14.32
CA PRO A 294 3.04 20.52 -12.98
C PRO A 294 4.18 19.52 -12.78
N LYS A 295 5.16 19.95 -11.99
CA LYS A 295 6.29 19.11 -11.61
C LYS A 295 5.97 18.38 -10.31
N PRO A 296 6.44 17.14 -10.12
CA PRO A 296 6.29 16.43 -8.87
C PRO A 296 7.15 17.07 -7.79
N ASP A 297 6.62 17.14 -6.58
CA ASP A 297 7.36 17.54 -5.38
C ASP A 297 8.36 16.46 -4.95
N LEU A 298 8.09 15.21 -5.34
CA LEU A 298 9.01 14.08 -5.18
C LEU A 298 8.94 13.13 -6.39
N TYR A 299 10.08 12.92 -7.04
CA TYR A 299 10.26 11.98 -8.14
C TYR A 299 11.02 10.75 -7.65
N ILE A 300 10.37 9.59 -7.63
CA ILE A 300 10.92 8.34 -7.13
C ILE A 300 11.23 7.41 -8.30
N TYR A 301 12.50 7.14 -8.56
CA TYR A 301 12.92 6.18 -9.58
C TYR A 301 13.23 4.81 -8.96
N LEU A 302 12.42 3.81 -9.32
CA LEU A 302 12.61 2.41 -8.96
C LEU A 302 13.58 1.77 -9.94
N TYR A 303 14.84 1.66 -9.53
CA TYR A 303 15.87 0.97 -10.29
C TYR A 303 15.73 -0.55 -10.12
N GLN A 304 15.76 -1.26 -11.25
CA GLN A 304 15.87 -2.72 -11.31
C GLN A 304 16.78 -3.13 -12.46
N ASN A 305 17.60 -4.16 -12.23
CA ASN A 305 18.38 -4.79 -13.31
C ASN A 305 17.49 -5.50 -14.35
N SER A 306 18.01 -5.67 -15.56
CA SER A 306 17.27 -6.26 -16.69
C SER A 306 16.85 -7.71 -16.44
N GLU A 307 17.63 -8.50 -15.70
CA GLU A 307 17.26 -9.87 -15.31
C GLU A 307 15.94 -9.89 -14.54
N ARG A 308 15.83 -9.06 -13.48
CA ARG A 308 14.63 -8.95 -12.65
C ARG A 308 13.43 -8.43 -13.45
N LEU A 309 13.65 -7.41 -14.28
CA LEU A 309 12.61 -6.85 -15.14
C LEU A 309 12.03 -7.90 -16.11
N LEU A 310 12.88 -8.72 -16.74
CA LEU A 310 12.45 -9.80 -17.63
C LEU A 310 11.67 -10.88 -16.90
N GLN A 311 12.05 -11.24 -15.66
CA GLN A 311 11.27 -12.17 -14.82
C GLN A 311 9.87 -11.62 -14.57
N ASN A 312 9.76 -10.33 -14.24
CA ASN A 312 8.47 -9.66 -14.00
C ASN A 312 7.62 -9.57 -15.27
N ILE A 313 8.22 -9.25 -16.42
CA ILE A 313 7.55 -9.20 -17.73
C ILE A 313 7.00 -10.58 -18.12
N LYS A 314 7.79 -11.65 -17.94
CA LYS A 314 7.34 -13.03 -18.16
C LYS A 314 6.15 -13.37 -17.29
N LYS A 315 6.24 -13.09 -15.99
CA LYS A 315 5.15 -13.35 -15.03
C LYS A 315 3.87 -12.56 -15.37
N ARG A 316 4.00 -11.34 -15.88
CA ARG A 316 2.88 -10.48 -16.31
C ARG A 316 2.17 -11.01 -17.56
N GLY A 317 2.85 -11.77 -18.40
CA GLY A 317 2.24 -12.58 -19.46
C GLY A 317 1.63 -11.81 -20.64
N ARG A 318 1.93 -10.52 -20.83
CA ARG A 318 1.48 -9.77 -22.02
C ARG A 318 2.20 -10.31 -23.25
N SER A 319 1.43 -10.82 -24.21
CA SER A 319 1.94 -11.53 -25.39
C SER A 319 2.95 -10.72 -26.21
N TYR A 320 2.72 -9.41 -26.35
CA TYR A 320 3.57 -8.50 -27.12
C TYR A 320 4.88 -8.10 -26.41
N GLU A 321 5.00 -8.30 -25.09
CA GLU A 321 6.21 -7.96 -24.33
C GLU A 321 7.18 -9.15 -24.16
N GLN A 322 6.75 -10.38 -24.46
CA GLN A 322 7.52 -11.61 -24.15
C GLN A 322 8.86 -11.72 -24.91
N LYS A 323 9.05 -10.92 -25.96
CA LYS A 323 10.25 -10.91 -26.80
C LYS A 323 11.14 -9.68 -26.57
N ILE A 324 10.89 -8.91 -25.51
CA ILE A 324 11.73 -7.75 -25.19
C ILE A 324 13.14 -8.24 -24.85
N PRO A 325 14.18 -7.73 -25.54
CA PRO A 325 15.58 -8.08 -25.24
C PRO A 325 16.08 -7.33 -24.00
N ALA A 326 17.04 -7.92 -23.28
CA ALA A 326 17.63 -7.32 -22.08
C ALA A 326 18.28 -5.96 -22.38
N GLU A 327 18.98 -5.87 -23.52
CA GLU A 327 19.72 -4.68 -23.95
C GLU A 327 18.78 -3.47 -24.17
N TYR A 328 17.53 -3.71 -24.55
CA TYR A 328 16.53 -2.64 -24.67
C TYR A 328 16.15 -2.09 -23.30
N LEU A 329 15.99 -2.96 -22.29
CA LEU A 329 15.72 -2.53 -20.92
C LEU A 329 16.93 -1.80 -20.34
N ASP A 330 18.15 -2.26 -20.61
CA ASP A 330 19.37 -1.59 -20.15
C ASP A 330 19.50 -0.18 -20.76
N LYS A 331 19.19 0.00 -22.05
CA LYS A 331 19.11 1.32 -22.68
C LYS A 331 18.10 2.24 -21.99
N ILE A 332 16.93 1.72 -21.63
CA ILE A 332 15.91 2.49 -20.90
C ILE A 332 16.42 2.89 -19.52
N ASN A 333 17.07 1.98 -18.78
CA ASN A 333 17.66 2.30 -17.48
C ASN A 333 18.70 3.42 -17.58
N SER A 334 19.63 3.31 -18.54
CA SER A 334 20.61 4.38 -18.81
C SER A 334 19.91 5.70 -19.18
N GLY A 335 18.86 5.65 -20.00
CA GLY A 335 18.05 6.81 -20.35
C GLY A 335 17.42 7.50 -19.14
N TYR A 336 16.87 6.75 -18.18
CA TYR A 336 16.38 7.31 -16.92
C TYR A 336 17.49 7.92 -16.07
N LEU A 337 18.62 7.24 -15.91
CA LEU A 337 19.72 7.73 -15.08
C LEU A 337 20.37 8.99 -15.66
N ASP A 338 20.59 9.04 -16.97
CA ASP A 338 21.09 10.22 -17.68
C ASP A 338 20.12 11.38 -17.55
N TYR A 339 18.83 11.09 -17.69
CA TYR A 339 17.77 12.07 -17.52
C TYR A 339 17.76 12.63 -16.09
N ILE A 340 17.72 11.78 -15.06
CA ILE A 340 17.74 12.18 -13.65
C ILE A 340 18.96 13.05 -13.33
N LYS A 341 20.15 12.67 -13.80
CA LYS A 341 21.39 13.46 -13.62
C LYS A 341 21.31 14.85 -14.24
N SER A 342 20.51 15.03 -15.30
CA SER A 342 20.35 16.32 -15.96
C SER A 342 19.34 17.24 -15.27
N GLN A 343 18.54 16.74 -14.33
CA GLN A 343 17.51 17.52 -13.64
C GLN A 343 18.02 18.06 -12.32
N THR A 344 18.39 19.34 -12.29
CA THR A 344 18.85 20.03 -11.08
C THR A 344 17.70 20.48 -10.17
N ASP A 345 16.50 20.64 -10.75
CA ASP A 345 15.37 21.28 -10.08
C ASP A 345 14.34 20.29 -9.53
N LEU A 346 14.53 18.99 -9.78
CA LEU A 346 13.64 17.95 -9.29
C LEU A 346 14.17 17.37 -7.98
N ASN A 347 13.27 17.19 -7.02
CA ASN A 347 13.56 16.43 -5.83
C ASN A 347 13.50 14.93 -6.15
N VAL A 348 14.67 14.33 -6.42
CA VAL A 348 14.76 12.93 -6.85
C VAL A 348 15.17 12.00 -5.70
N LEU A 349 14.54 10.82 -5.67
CA LEU A 349 14.94 9.65 -4.89
C LEU A 349 15.12 8.45 -5.82
N ILE A 350 16.28 7.79 -5.78
CA ILE A 350 16.51 6.55 -6.51
C ILE A 350 16.51 5.41 -5.50
N ILE A 351 15.69 4.38 -5.74
CA ILE A 351 15.59 3.19 -4.88
C ILE A 351 15.94 1.97 -5.71
N ASP A 352 16.99 1.24 -5.31
CA ASP A 352 17.31 -0.06 -5.91
C ASP A 352 16.42 -1.16 -5.30
N VAL A 353 15.56 -1.73 -6.15
CA VAL A 353 14.64 -2.81 -5.80
C VAL A 353 14.91 -4.07 -6.62
N SER A 354 16.14 -4.24 -7.14
CA SER A 354 16.55 -5.38 -7.97
C SER A 354 16.42 -6.72 -7.22
N ASN A 355 16.82 -6.73 -5.95
CA ASN A 355 16.79 -7.93 -5.10
C ASN A 355 15.56 -8.00 -4.19
N ARG A 356 14.52 -7.21 -4.49
CA ARG A 356 13.33 -7.06 -3.63
C ARG A 356 12.07 -7.46 -4.38
N ASP A 357 11.12 -8.05 -3.66
CA ASP A 357 9.77 -8.39 -4.16
C ASP A 357 8.72 -7.75 -3.26
N PHE A 358 8.61 -6.42 -3.31
CA PHE A 358 7.60 -5.65 -2.55
C PHE A 358 6.15 -6.01 -2.91
N VAL A 359 5.92 -6.83 -3.94
CA VAL A 359 4.59 -7.35 -4.29
C VAL A 359 4.23 -8.56 -3.43
N LYS A 360 5.21 -9.39 -3.05
CA LYS A 360 5.00 -10.61 -2.27
C LYS A 360 5.44 -10.51 -0.82
N ASN A 361 6.43 -9.68 -0.54
CA ASN A 361 7.09 -9.55 0.75
C ASN A 361 6.77 -8.18 1.34
N GLN A 362 6.14 -8.17 2.52
CA GLN A 362 5.79 -6.93 3.21
C GLN A 362 7.04 -6.15 3.65
N GLU A 363 8.09 -6.83 4.11
CA GLU A 363 9.37 -6.19 4.48
C GLU A 363 10.03 -5.44 3.32
N ASP A 364 9.93 -5.97 2.09
CA ASP A 364 10.46 -5.28 0.90
C ASP A 364 9.64 -4.04 0.53
N TYR A 365 8.33 -4.05 0.81
CA TYR A 365 7.49 -2.86 0.69
C TYR A 365 7.85 -1.82 1.75
N LEU A 366 8.03 -2.23 3.00
CA LEU A 366 8.45 -1.34 4.07
C LEU A 366 9.82 -0.74 3.81
N TYR A 367 10.76 -1.49 3.21
CA TYR A 367 12.03 -0.92 2.76
C TYR A 367 11.84 0.26 1.82
N VAL A 368 10.92 0.17 0.84
CA VAL A 368 10.63 1.28 -0.08
C VAL A 368 10.07 2.48 0.70
N LEU A 369 9.15 2.22 1.63
CA LEU A 369 8.59 3.27 2.49
C LEU A 369 9.64 3.93 3.39
N ASP A 370 10.58 3.16 3.95
CA ASP A 370 11.67 3.65 4.78
C ASP A 370 12.65 4.53 3.98
N GLU A 371 12.95 4.18 2.72
CA GLU A 371 13.78 5.03 1.86
C GLU A 371 13.07 6.35 1.52
N ILE A 372 11.74 6.31 1.34
CA ILE A 372 10.93 7.53 1.17
C ILE A 372 10.93 8.37 2.45
N LYS A 373 10.79 7.75 3.61
CA LYS A 373 10.86 8.43 4.90
C LYS A 373 12.20 9.13 5.10
N LYS A 374 13.32 8.45 4.87
CA LYS A 374 14.67 9.05 4.96
C LYS A 374 14.90 10.22 4.01
N LYS A 375 14.12 10.31 2.95
CA LYS A 375 14.17 11.40 1.97
C LYS A 375 13.33 12.61 2.42
N ILE A 376 12.30 12.34 3.20
CA ILE A 376 11.41 13.33 3.81
C ILE A 376 12.07 13.98 5.02
N ASP A 377 12.65 13.16 5.91
CA ASP A 377 13.40 13.58 7.10
C ASP A 377 14.70 14.30 6.72
#